data_AF-A0A9E5BMU0-F1
#
_entry.id   AF-A0A9E5BMU0-F1
#
_cell.length_a   1.000
_cell.length_b   1.000
_cell.length_c   1.000
_cell.angle_alpha   90.00
_cell.angle_beta   90.00
_cell.angle_gamma   90.00
#
_symmetry.space_group_name_H-M   'P 1'
#
loop_
_entity.id
_entity.type
_entity.pdbx_description
1 polymer ?
#
loop_
_entity_poly.entity_id
_entity_poly.type
_entity_poly.pdbx_seq_one_letter_code
_entity_poly.pdbx_strand_id
1 'polypeptide(L)'
;KDPIARGLYLCQLHGIEANLETNTAMPVQFLMKQMEWREALDDHADDLEALERLAAEVEQSRHDSLLELTDAFEQSAYGQAVDILRGLLFINKFATELDDAIAQLV
;
A
#
# COMPACT_ATOMS: atom_id res chain seq x y z
N LYS A 1 1.20 8.09 -14.47
CA LYS A 1 -0.26 7.85 -14.38
C LYS A 1 -0.50 6.93 -13.19
N ASP A 2 -1.29 7.36 -12.20
CA ASP A 2 -1.52 6.62 -10.95
C ASP A 2 -2.32 5.31 -11.19
N PRO A 3 -1.77 4.13 -10.86
CA PRO A 3 -2.46 2.85 -10.99
C PRO A 3 -3.60 2.68 -9.97
N ILE A 4 -3.50 3.26 -8.77
CA ILE A 4 -4.51 3.15 -7.71
C ILE A 4 -5.76 3.91 -8.13
N ALA A 5 -5.62 5.18 -8.52
CA ALA A 5 -6.74 5.99 -8.99
C ALA A 5 -7.46 5.33 -10.18
N ARG A 6 -6.70 4.69 -11.09
CA ARG A 6 -7.27 3.94 -12.21
C ARG A 6 -8.06 2.71 -11.74
N GLY A 7 -7.49 1.91 -10.84
CA GLY A 7 -8.17 0.73 -10.31
C GLY A 7 -9.45 1.08 -9.57
N LEU A 8 -9.44 2.13 -8.75
CA LEU A 8 -10.63 2.62 -8.04
C LEU A 8 -11.74 3.03 -9.01
N TYR A 9 -11.37 3.77 -10.07
CA TYR A 9 -12.31 4.15 -11.10
C TYR A 9 -12.91 2.93 -11.83
N LEU A 10 -12.09 1.92 -12.16
CA LEU A 10 -12.59 0.68 -12.76
C LEU A 10 -13.57 -0.05 -11.83
N CYS A 11 -13.27 -0.17 -10.53
CA CYS A 11 -14.19 -0.78 -9.57
C CYS A 11 -15.52 -0.01 -9.49
N GLN A 12 -15.47 1.32 -9.51
CA GLN A 12 -16.65 2.17 -9.51
C GLN A 12 -17.53 1.94 -10.75
N LEU A 13 -16.93 1.78 -11.94
CA LEU A 13 -17.68 1.43 -13.16
C LEU A 13 -18.41 0.08 -13.05
N HIS A 14 -17.93 -0.81 -12.20
CA HIS A 14 -18.55 -2.10 -11.89
C HIS A 14 -19.47 -2.05 -10.65
N GLY A 15 -19.78 -0.86 -10.14
CA GLY A 15 -20.70 -0.66 -9.00
C GLY A 15 -20.11 -1.03 -7.64
N ILE A 16 -18.79 -1.25 -7.56
CA ILE A 16 -18.09 -1.49 -6.28
C ILE A 16 -17.42 -0.20 -5.84
N GLU A 17 -17.94 0.38 -4.76
CA GLU A 17 -17.37 1.58 -4.16
C GLU A 17 -16.31 1.24 -3.10
N ALA A 18 -15.16 1.89 -3.22
CA ALA A 18 -14.08 1.71 -2.26
C ALA A 18 -14.38 2.34 -0.89
N ASN A 19 -15.38 3.21 -0.77
CA ASN A 19 -15.85 3.74 0.52
C ASN A 19 -14.70 4.16 1.45
N LEU A 20 -13.69 4.86 0.92
CA LEU A 20 -12.41 5.09 1.61
C LEU A 20 -12.58 5.88 2.93
N GLU A 21 -13.64 6.67 3.05
CA GLU A 21 -13.93 7.48 4.24
C GLU A 21 -14.83 6.77 5.26
N THR A 22 -15.64 5.80 4.82
CA THR A 22 -16.69 5.18 5.64
C THR A 22 -16.41 3.71 5.96
N ASN A 23 -15.62 3.05 5.13
CA ASN A 23 -15.18 1.68 5.31
C ASN A 23 -13.71 1.66 5.74
N THR A 24 -13.49 1.83 7.05
CA THR A 24 -12.18 1.72 7.68
C THR A 24 -11.77 0.26 7.93
N ALA A 25 -12.59 -0.72 7.53
CA ALA A 25 -12.25 -2.12 7.67
C ALA A 25 -11.16 -2.47 6.66
N MET A 26 -9.92 -2.46 7.13
CA MET A 26 -8.76 -2.89 6.37
C MET A 26 -8.57 -4.39 6.51
N PRO A 27 -8.17 -5.11 5.44
CA PRO A 27 -7.83 -6.51 5.55
C PRO A 27 -6.70 -6.70 6.57
N VAL A 28 -6.88 -7.66 7.48
CA VAL A 28 -5.98 -7.88 8.63
C VAL A 28 -4.52 -8.02 8.21
N GLN A 29 -4.26 -8.66 7.06
CA GLN A 29 -2.92 -8.83 6.52
C GLN A 29 -2.19 -7.50 6.25
N PHE A 30 -2.90 -6.45 5.83
CA PHE A 30 -2.29 -5.13 5.59
C PHE A 30 -2.03 -4.39 6.90
N LEU A 31 -2.91 -4.57 7.90
CA LEU A 31 -2.72 -3.97 9.23
C LEU A 31 -1.49 -4.53 9.94
N MET A 32 -1.25 -5.84 9.84
CA MET A 32 -0.06 -6.47 10.44
C MET A 32 1.22 -5.95 9.80
N LYS A 33 1.31 -5.96 8.46
CA LYS A 33 2.46 -5.37 7.76
C LYS A 33 2.68 -3.90 8.10
N GLN A 34 1.60 -3.12 8.19
CA GLN A 34 1.70 -1.71 8.55
C GLN A 34 2.26 -1.51 9.96
N MET A 35 1.89 -2.36 10.92
CA MET A 35 2.45 -2.31 12.27
C MET A 35 3.95 -2.66 12.28
N GLU A 36 4.33 -3.73 11.58
CA GLU A 36 5.73 -4.17 11.47
C GLU A 36 6.61 -3.08 10.84
N TRP A 37 6.15 -2.46 9.76
CA TRP A 37 6.89 -1.37 9.12
C TRP A 37 6.99 -0.11 9.97
N ARG A 38 5.94 0.22 10.73
CA ARG A 38 5.96 1.34 11.69
C ARG A 38 6.98 1.11 12.79
N GLU A 39 7.00 -0.09 13.37
CA GLU A 39 7.99 -0.49 14.37
C GLU A 39 9.40 -0.42 13.79
N ALA A 40 9.63 -0.95 12.59
CA ALA A 40 10.93 -0.89 11.94
C ALA A 40 11.41 0.55 11.65
N LEU A 41 10.50 1.44 11.24
CA LEU A 41 10.82 2.86 11.04
C LEU A 41 11.19 3.54 12.37
N ASP A 42 10.45 3.28 13.44
CA ASP A 42 10.69 3.87 14.75
C ASP A 42 11.99 3.34 15.39
N ASP A 43 12.27 2.04 15.27
CA ASP A 43 13.47 1.39 15.82
C ASP A 43 14.77 1.80 15.10
N HIS A 44 14.66 2.17 13.82
CA HIS A 44 15.80 2.47 12.95
C HIS A 44 15.77 3.88 12.37
N ALA A 45 15.08 4.82 13.03
CA ALA A 45 14.87 6.18 12.53
C ALA A 45 16.16 6.96 12.20
N ASP A 46 17.28 6.62 12.86
CA ASP A 46 18.60 7.25 12.66
C ASP A 46 19.58 6.39 11.84
N ASP A 47 19.15 5.23 11.34
CA ASP A 47 19.98 4.28 10.58
C ASP A 47 19.58 4.28 9.09
N LEU A 48 20.32 5.06 8.30
CA LEU A 48 20.09 5.20 6.86
C LEU A 48 20.08 3.86 6.12
N GLU A 49 20.99 2.93 6.44
CA GLU A 49 21.07 1.65 5.74
C GLU A 49 19.85 0.77 6.06
N ALA A 50 19.38 0.81 7.30
CA ALA A 50 18.15 0.12 7.69
C ALA A 50 16.90 0.70 7.02
N LEU A 51 16.79 2.03 6.93
CA LEU A 51 15.68 2.68 6.24
C LEU A 51 15.69 2.40 4.73
N GLU A 52 16.86 2.38 4.08
CA GLU A 52 16.97 2.01 2.66
C GLU A 52 16.54 0.55 2.41
N ARG A 53 16.89 -0.38 3.32
CA ARG A 53 16.40 -1.77 3.25
C ARG A 53 14.88 -1.86 3.43
N LEU A 54 14.33 -1.11 4.39
CA LEU A 54 12.88 -1.03 4.60
C LEU A 54 12.18 -0.46 3.35
N ALA A 55 12.78 0.54 2.69
CA ALA A 55 12.22 1.13 1.47
C ALA A 55 12.16 0.13 0.32
N ALA A 56 13.21 -0.70 0.17
CA ALA A 56 13.22 -1.78 -0.80
C ALA A 56 12.12 -2.83 -0.49
N GLU A 57 11.87 -3.16 0.77
CA GLU A 57 10.81 -4.08 1.18
C GLU A 57 9.41 -3.52 0.88
N VAL A 58 9.17 -2.25 1.23
CA VAL A 58 7.90 -1.55 0.95
C VAL A 58 7.63 -1.52 -0.54
N GLU A 59 8.63 -1.21 -1.35
CA GLU A 59 8.52 -1.19 -2.81
C GLU A 59 8.25 -2.58 -3.40
N GLN A 60 8.89 -3.63 -2.88
CA GLN A 60 8.57 -5.00 -3.26
C GLN A 60 7.12 -5.36 -2.93
N SER A 61 6.64 -5.04 -1.72
CA SER A 61 5.25 -5.30 -1.34
C SER A 61 4.27 -4.50 -2.20
N ARG A 62 4.63 -3.28 -2.63
CA ARG A 62 3.84 -2.48 -3.58
C ARG A 62 3.75 -3.18 -4.93
N HIS A 63 4.87 -3.72 -5.43
CA HIS A 63 4.92 -4.46 -6.69
C HIS A 63 4.03 -5.71 -6.63
N ASP A 64 4.15 -6.51 -5.57
CA ASP A 64 3.37 -7.73 -5.39
C ASP A 64 1.86 -7.43 -5.32
N SER A 65 1.46 -6.38 -4.60
CA SER A 65 0.06 -5.93 -4.55
C SER A 65 -0.47 -5.47 -5.92
N LEU A 66 0.37 -4.92 -6.80
CA LEU A 66 -0.04 -4.57 -8.17
C LEU A 66 -0.23 -5.79 -9.06
N LEU A 67 0.55 -6.85 -8.85
CA LEU A 67 0.35 -8.13 -9.54
C LEU A 67 -0.97 -8.76 -9.08
N GLU A 68 -1.19 -8.86 -7.77
CA GLU A 68 -2.45 -9.36 -7.20
C GLU A 68 -3.66 -8.55 -7.70
N LEU A 69 -3.52 -7.23 -7.80
CA LEU A 69 -4.57 -6.36 -8.34
C LEU A 69 -4.88 -6.70 -9.80
N THR A 70 -3.86 -6.98 -10.60
CA THR A 70 -4.01 -7.36 -12.00
C THR A 70 -4.78 -8.67 -12.10
N ASP A 71 -4.37 -9.69 -11.33
CA ASP A 71 -5.05 -10.99 -11.28
C ASP A 71 -6.52 -10.86 -10.83
N ALA A 72 -6.80 -10.00 -9.85
CA ALA A 72 -8.16 -9.74 -9.39
C ALA A 72 -9.04 -9.12 -10.49
N PHE A 73 -8.49 -8.19 -11.29
CA PHE A 73 -9.21 -7.63 -12.43
C PHE A 73 -9.42 -8.65 -13.55
N GLU A 74 -8.43 -9.49 -13.86
CA GLU A 74 -8.58 -10.57 -14.85
C GLU A 74 -9.69 -11.55 -14.47
N GLN A 75 -9.86 -11.81 -13.17
CA GLN A 75 -10.91 -12.68 -12.64
C GLN A 75 -12.25 -11.98 -12.39
N SER A 76 -12.37 -10.68 -12.73
CA SER A 76 -13.54 -9.85 -12.39
C SER A 76 -13.88 -9.84 -10.89
N ALA A 77 -12.88 -10.07 -10.03
CA ALA A 77 -13.00 -10.09 -8.58
C ALA A 77 -12.93 -8.66 -8.00
N TYR A 78 -13.85 -7.78 -8.41
CA TYR A 78 -13.81 -6.35 -8.08
C TYR A 78 -13.85 -6.05 -6.57
N GLY A 79 -14.49 -6.91 -5.76
CA GLY A 79 -14.46 -6.79 -4.30
C GLY A 79 -13.04 -6.94 -3.74
N GLN A 80 -12.32 -7.97 -4.19
CA GLN A 80 -10.92 -8.18 -3.84
C GLN A 80 -10.02 -7.07 -4.37
N ALA A 81 -10.25 -6.62 -5.61
CA ALA A 81 -9.52 -5.51 -6.20
C ALA A 81 -9.62 -4.24 -5.34
N VAL A 82 -10.80 -3.93 -4.80
CA VAL A 82 -10.99 -2.80 -3.88
C VAL A 82 -10.20 -2.97 -2.58
N ASP A 83 -10.17 -4.17 -1.99
CA ASP A 83 -9.41 -4.42 -0.77
C ASP A 83 -7.90 -4.28 -1.00
N ILE A 84 -7.39 -4.75 -2.14
CA ILE A 84 -6.00 -4.56 -2.56
C ILE A 84 -5.69 -3.09 -2.80
N LEU A 85 -6.58 -2.35 -3.49
CA LEU A 85 -6.43 -0.92 -3.73
C LEU A 85 -6.40 -0.10 -2.43
N ARG A 86 -7.21 -0.48 -1.43
CA ARG A 86 -7.13 0.11 -0.10
C ARG A 86 -5.76 -0.16 0.52
N GLY A 87 -5.27 -1.40 0.48
CA GLY A 87 -3.91 -1.75 0.92
C GLY A 87 -2.83 -0.90 0.26
N LEU A 88 -2.89 -0.74 -1.06
CA LEU A 88 -1.95 0.07 -1.84
C LEU A 88 -1.94 1.55 -1.43
N LEU A 89 -3.06 2.13 -0.97
CA LEU A 89 -3.07 3.50 -0.45
C LEU A 89 -2.22 3.64 0.82
N PHE A 90 -2.26 2.64 1.71
CA PHE A 90 -1.39 2.63 2.91
C PHE A 90 0.07 2.46 2.55
N ILE A 91 0.38 1.53 1.64
CA ILE A 91 1.75 1.30 1.17
C ILE A 91 2.33 2.59 0.57
N ASN A 92 1.58 3.27 -0.31
CA ASN A 92 2.02 4.54 -0.89
C ASN A 92 2.24 5.63 0.16
N LYS A 93 1.33 5.76 1.13
CA LYS A 93 1.48 6.74 2.19
C LYS A 93 2.71 6.47 3.04
N PHE A 94 2.92 5.21 3.43
CA PHE A 94 4.09 4.81 4.21
C PHE A 94 5.39 5.00 3.43
N ALA A 95 5.42 4.67 2.14
CA ALA A 95 6.58 4.92 1.28
C ALA A 95 6.98 6.40 1.26
N THR A 96 6.01 7.32 1.17
CA THR A 96 6.29 8.77 1.23
C THR A 96 6.88 9.18 2.57
N GLU A 97 6.34 8.69 3.68
CA GLU A 97 6.87 9.00 5.02
C GLU A 97 8.27 8.44 5.23
N LEU A 98 8.57 7.27 4.66
CA LEU A 98 9.88 6.65 4.70
C LEU A 98 10.90 7.42 3.85
N ASP A 99 10.50 7.86 2.64
CA ASP A 99 11.32 8.74 1.80
C ASP A 99 11.65 10.05 2.54
N ASP A 100 10.67 10.64 3.24
CA ASP A 100 10.86 11.84 4.05
C ASP A 100 11.82 11.61 5.24
N ALA A 101 11.80 10.42 5.85
CA ALA A 101 12.72 10.04 6.92
C ALA A 101 14.15 9.86 6.40
N ILE A 102 14.32 9.14 5.29
CA ILE A 102 15.61 8.95 4.62
C ILE A 102 16.22 10.29 4.22
N ALA A 103 15.41 11.19 3.65
CA ALA A 103 15.85 12.52 3.22
C ALA A 103 16.35 13.41 4.37
N GLN A 104 15.98 13.13 5.62
CA GLN A 104 16.48 13.88 6.79
C GLN A 104 17.88 13.42 7.24
N LEU A 105 18.33 12.23 6.80
CA LEU A 105 19.62 11.65 7.17
C LEU A 105 20.72 11.87 6.12
N VAL A 106 20.37 12.35 4.92
CA VAL A 106 21.27 12.59 3.78
C VAL A 106 21.63 14.07 3.66
#